data_AF-A0AAV3QNP7-F1
#
_entry.id   AF-A0AAV3QNP7-F1
#
_cell.length_a   1.000
_cell.length_b   1.000
_cell.length_c   1.000
_cell.angle_alpha   90.00
_cell.angle_beta   90.00
_cell.angle_gamma   90.00
#
_symmetry.space_group_name_H-M   'P 1'
#
loop_
_entity.id
_entity.type
_entity.pdbx_description
1 polymer ?
#
loop_
_entity_poly.entity_id
_entity_poly.type
_entity_poly.pdbx_seq_one_letter_code
_entity_poly.pdbx_strand_id
1 'polypeptide(L)'
;MDGTRGNASPQSGGQYHNDSALEGVAANVKLLLKLINDHKASCHKEKNDGRRMLRVATMMTILDNIRSRIQKCQTFGKRIPSEEVQGEGSSPLKQCHIQEEHGVEDEEKEKLRRELNAGLAARKSLEIMCSSLGREKEIIAAELAMKVHQLNETDELINDLKEQNEALLKKLRDCASDNKEKTRSVNNVVETQENMALQERNKMLSAQLLRSLDGYRSMKRRYKETKEENIIMSASMEEILMKIRAGLDHIHDFKGCLGSYDDVQDQIINLEHMFESLELQVAKYEKKKGLK
;
A
#
# COMPACT_ATOMS: atom_id res chain seq x y z
N MET A 1 72.33 -35.55 33.44
CA MET A 1 71.62 -34.30 33.12
C MET A 1 71.31 -34.37 31.64
N ASP A 2 70.28 -35.13 31.30
CA ASP A 2 68.87 -34.71 31.28
C ASP A 2 68.60 -33.93 29.99
N GLY A 3 67.99 -34.65 29.06
CA GLY A 3 67.70 -34.18 27.71
C GLY A 3 66.36 -33.45 27.69
N THR A 4 66.27 -32.40 26.89
CA THR A 4 64.98 -31.79 26.59
C THR A 4 64.84 -31.59 25.09
N ARG A 5 63.94 -32.41 24.56
CA ARG A 5 63.42 -32.48 23.21
C ARG A 5 62.15 -31.63 23.18
N GLY A 6 62.07 -30.74 22.20
CA GLY A 6 60.88 -30.27 21.49
C GLY A 6 59.64 -29.80 22.27
N ASN A 7 59.22 -28.57 21.97
CA ASN A 7 57.79 -28.33 21.78
C ASN A 7 57.57 -27.29 20.68
N ALA A 8 56.95 -27.73 19.59
CA ALA A 8 56.45 -26.90 18.51
C ALA A 8 55.08 -26.35 18.93
N SER A 9 54.95 -25.03 19.01
CA SER A 9 53.66 -24.37 19.20
C SER A 9 52.98 -24.16 17.84
N PRO A 10 51.68 -24.49 17.67
CA PRO A 10 50.96 -24.31 16.42
C PRO A 10 50.56 -22.85 16.20
N GLN A 11 50.58 -22.44 14.93
CA GLN A 11 50.11 -21.15 14.44
C GLN A 11 48.61 -20.95 14.73
N SER A 12 48.27 -19.83 15.37
CA SER A 12 46.89 -19.34 15.51
C SER A 12 46.41 -18.72 14.19
N GLY A 13 45.78 -19.54 13.35
CA GLY A 13 45.15 -19.12 12.09
C GLY A 13 43.78 -18.44 12.23
N GLY A 14 43.35 -18.09 13.45
CA GLY A 14 42.00 -17.58 13.73
C GLY A 14 41.85 -16.05 13.72
N GLN A 15 42.95 -15.30 13.79
CA GLN A 15 42.88 -13.86 14.07
C GLN A 15 42.96 -12.98 12.79
N TYR A 16 43.71 -13.40 11.78
CA TYR A 16 43.86 -12.65 10.52
C TYR A 16 42.59 -12.62 9.65
N HIS A 17 41.67 -13.57 9.83
CA HIS A 17 40.53 -13.74 8.92
C HIS A 17 39.37 -12.78 9.21
N ASN A 18 39.24 -12.34 10.47
CA ASN A 18 38.21 -11.38 10.89
C ASN A 18 38.62 -9.93 10.55
N ASP A 19 39.91 -9.62 10.62
CA ASP A 19 40.42 -8.27 10.30
C ASP A 19 40.25 -7.93 8.81
N SER A 20 40.52 -8.86 7.89
CA SER A 20 40.30 -8.61 6.45
C SER A 20 38.82 -8.44 6.07
N ALA A 21 37.91 -9.08 6.81
CA ALA A 21 36.47 -8.94 6.59
C ALA A 21 35.95 -7.59 7.11
N LEU A 22 36.43 -7.16 8.28
CA LEU A 22 36.12 -5.88 8.91
C LEU A 22 36.77 -4.70 8.16
N GLU A 23 37.97 -4.89 7.62
CA GLU A 23 38.68 -3.91 6.79
C GLU A 23 37.87 -3.53 5.54
N GLY A 24 37.26 -4.53 4.90
CA GLY A 24 36.40 -4.27 3.75
C GLY A 24 35.04 -3.65 4.11
N VAL A 25 34.56 -3.82 5.36
CA VAL A 25 33.43 -3.03 5.89
C VAL A 25 33.87 -1.58 6.09
N ALA A 26 35.04 -1.34 6.68
CA ALA A 26 35.58 0.00 6.90
C ALA A 26 35.83 0.75 5.58
N ALA A 27 36.34 0.07 4.54
CA ALA A 27 36.51 0.63 3.20
C ALA A 27 35.16 1.06 2.59
N ASN A 28 34.13 0.22 2.70
CA ASN A 28 32.78 0.53 2.23
C ASN A 28 32.16 1.72 2.99
N VAL A 29 32.37 1.80 4.30
CA VAL A 29 31.91 2.94 5.12
C VAL A 29 32.61 4.23 4.70
N LYS A 30 33.93 4.20 4.46
CA LYS A 30 34.67 5.37 3.94
C LYS A 30 34.15 5.81 2.57
N LEU A 31 33.88 4.87 1.67
CA LEU A 31 33.31 5.15 0.35
C LEU A 31 31.92 5.78 0.46
N LEU A 32 31.07 5.26 1.34
CA LEU A 32 29.73 5.80 1.60
C LEU A 32 29.80 7.24 2.11
N LEU A 33 30.67 7.52 3.08
CA LEU A 33 30.85 8.87 3.62
C LEU A 33 31.35 9.85 2.54
N LYS A 34 32.26 9.40 1.67
CA LYS A 34 32.72 10.20 0.52
C LYS A 34 31.57 10.52 -0.44
N LEU A 35 30.78 9.52 -0.80
CA LEU A 35 29.60 9.70 -1.67
C LEU A 35 28.55 10.63 -1.04
N ILE A 36 28.32 10.56 0.27
CA ILE A 36 27.39 11.45 0.99
C ILE A 36 27.89 12.90 0.93
N ASN A 37 29.19 13.12 1.13
CA ASN A 37 29.78 14.45 1.02
C ASN A 37 29.72 15.00 -0.41
N ASP A 38 30.04 14.18 -1.42
CA ASP A 38 29.95 14.55 -2.84
C ASP A 38 28.50 14.86 -3.24
N HIS A 39 27.54 14.07 -2.76
CA HIS A 39 26.11 14.32 -2.95
C HIS A 39 25.66 15.61 -2.27
N LYS A 40 26.10 15.88 -1.03
CA LYS A 40 25.78 17.12 -0.31
C LYS A 40 26.35 18.36 -1.02
N ALA A 41 27.58 18.28 -1.55
CA ALA A 41 28.21 19.36 -2.29
C ALA A 41 27.56 19.62 -3.67
N SER A 42 27.00 18.59 -4.30
CA SER A 42 26.34 18.68 -5.62
C SER A 42 24.83 18.96 -5.55
N CYS A 43 24.20 18.75 -4.40
CA CYS A 43 22.75 18.88 -4.19
C CYS A 43 22.20 20.30 -4.47
N HIS A 44 23.05 21.33 -4.41
CA HIS A 44 22.66 22.72 -4.69
C HIS A 44 23.02 23.20 -6.11
N LYS A 45 23.78 22.41 -6.89
CA LYS A 45 24.32 22.82 -8.20
C LYS A 45 23.71 22.09 -9.39
N GLU A 46 23.20 20.87 -9.22
CA GLU A 46 22.61 20.08 -10.31
C GLU A 46 21.07 20.02 -10.18
N LYS A 47 20.35 20.64 -11.12
CA LYS A 47 18.88 20.45 -11.32
C LYS A 47 18.52 19.09 -11.95
N ASN A 48 19.51 18.21 -12.16
CA ASN A 48 19.32 16.95 -12.88
C ASN A 48 19.08 15.79 -11.90
N ASP A 49 17.83 15.37 -11.79
CA ASP A 49 17.38 14.33 -10.86
C ASP A 49 17.99 12.95 -11.18
N GLY A 50 18.37 12.68 -12.44
CA GLY A 50 18.95 11.40 -12.84
C GLY A 50 20.32 11.10 -12.22
N ARG A 51 21.23 12.09 -12.16
CA ARG A 51 22.54 11.91 -11.49
C ARG A 51 22.41 11.81 -9.98
N ARG A 52 21.43 12.52 -9.42
CA ARG A 52 21.10 12.44 -8.00
C ARG A 52 20.59 11.04 -7.64
N MET A 53 19.65 10.53 -8.42
CA MET A 53 19.11 9.18 -8.29
C MET A 53 20.19 8.12 -8.41
N LEU A 54 21.10 8.24 -9.39
CA LEU A 54 22.24 7.31 -9.54
C LEU A 54 23.18 7.31 -8.32
N ARG A 55 23.48 8.49 -7.76
CA ARG A 55 24.28 8.59 -6.53
C ARG A 55 23.58 7.94 -5.34
N VAL A 56 22.27 8.17 -5.16
CA VAL A 56 21.48 7.55 -4.09
C VAL A 56 21.40 6.02 -4.27
N ALA A 57 21.20 5.51 -5.48
CA ALA A 57 21.22 4.08 -5.77
C ALA A 57 22.58 3.43 -5.45
N THR A 58 23.67 4.14 -5.75
CA THR A 58 25.04 3.71 -5.39
C THR A 58 25.22 3.64 -3.87
N MET A 59 24.74 4.64 -3.12
CA MET A 59 24.78 4.62 -1.65
C MET A 59 24.02 3.43 -1.06
N MET A 60 22.83 3.15 -1.60
CA MET A 60 22.00 2.01 -1.15
C MET A 60 22.72 0.68 -1.37
N THR A 61 23.34 0.51 -2.53
CA THR A 61 24.13 -0.69 -2.86
C THR A 61 25.31 -0.88 -1.90
N ILE A 62 25.97 0.21 -1.49
CA ILE A 62 27.08 0.13 -0.52
C ILE A 62 26.56 -0.26 0.87
N LEU A 63 25.41 0.27 1.29
CA LEU A 63 24.77 -0.09 2.56
C LEU A 63 24.38 -1.58 2.60
N ASP A 64 23.84 -2.12 1.51
CA ASP A 64 23.51 -3.54 1.42
C ASP A 64 24.76 -4.43 1.47
N ASN A 65 25.85 -4.00 0.84
CA ASN A 65 27.14 -4.68 0.95
C ASN A 65 27.70 -4.66 2.38
N ILE A 66 27.61 -3.53 3.08
CA ILE A 66 27.99 -3.42 4.49
C ILE A 66 27.16 -4.37 5.35
N ARG A 67 25.83 -4.36 5.18
CA ARG A 67 24.90 -5.24 5.90
C ARG A 67 25.23 -6.71 5.67
N SER A 68 25.41 -7.13 4.42
CA SER A 68 25.74 -8.52 4.06
C SER A 68 27.05 -8.98 4.69
N ARG A 69 28.08 -8.12 4.69
CA ARG A 69 29.39 -8.46 5.26
C ARG A 69 29.36 -8.52 6.79
N ILE A 70 28.65 -7.60 7.45
CA ILE A 70 28.46 -7.64 8.92
C ILE A 70 27.70 -8.91 9.33
N GLN A 71 26.63 -9.25 8.62
CA GLN A 71 25.85 -10.46 8.89
C GLN A 71 26.67 -11.73 8.72
N LYS A 72 27.51 -11.79 7.68
CA LYS A 72 28.48 -12.88 7.50
C LYS A 72 29.46 -12.96 8.67
N CYS A 73 30.01 -11.85 9.15
CA CYS A 73 30.94 -11.85 10.29
C CYS A 73 30.27 -12.25 11.62
N GLN A 74 28.99 -11.91 11.81
CA GLN A 74 28.24 -12.27 13.04
C GLN A 74 27.85 -13.75 13.11
N THR A 75 27.72 -14.44 11.98
CA THR A 75 27.37 -15.87 11.93
C THR A 75 28.55 -16.81 12.23
N PHE A 76 29.80 -16.33 12.18
CA PHE A 76 30.98 -17.12 12.57
C PHE A 76 31.23 -17.17 14.09
N GLY A 77 30.56 -16.35 14.90
CA GLY A 77 30.79 -16.23 16.34
C GLY A 77 29.93 -17.14 17.24
N LYS A 78 28.99 -17.90 16.67
CA LYS A 78 28.06 -18.75 17.46
C LYS A 78 28.40 -20.23 17.26
N ARG A 79 29.45 -20.71 17.92
CA ARG A 79 29.68 -22.15 18.18
C ARG A 79 29.36 -22.45 19.64
N ILE A 80 28.33 -23.26 19.87
CA ILE A 80 28.22 -24.15 21.04
C ILE A 80 27.78 -25.52 20.47
N PRO A 81 28.43 -26.64 20.87
CA PRO A 81 28.68 -27.78 20.00
C PRO A 81 27.59 -28.85 20.04
N SER A 82 27.38 -29.48 18.88
CA SER A 82 26.78 -30.81 18.78
C SER A 82 27.89 -31.83 18.96
N GLU A 83 27.75 -32.72 19.93
CA GLU A 83 28.47 -34.00 19.95
C GLU A 83 27.44 -35.14 19.91
N GLU A 84 27.54 -35.91 18.84
CA GLU A 84 27.05 -37.27 18.68
C GLU A 84 27.72 -38.19 19.72
N VAL A 85 27.08 -39.29 20.13
CA VAL A 85 27.66 -40.66 20.17
C VAL A 85 26.54 -41.67 20.53
N GLN A 86 26.30 -42.60 19.62
CA GLN A 86 25.68 -43.92 19.81
C GLN A 86 26.51 -44.78 20.78
N GLY A 87 25.88 -45.60 21.63
CA GLY A 87 26.59 -46.70 22.29
C GLY A 87 25.80 -47.45 23.35
N GLU A 88 25.59 -48.74 23.10
CA GLU A 88 24.97 -49.75 23.96
C GLU A 88 25.71 -50.00 25.28
N GLY A 89 25.02 -50.49 26.31
CA GLY A 89 25.65 -51.02 27.53
C GLY A 89 24.64 -51.52 28.57
N SER A 90 24.43 -52.83 28.63
CA SER A 90 23.68 -53.51 29.69
C SER A 90 24.50 -53.69 30.98
N SER A 91 23.76 -53.91 32.09
CA SER A 91 24.09 -54.66 33.32
C SER A 91 24.41 -53.84 34.61
N PRO A 92 24.26 -54.42 35.83
CA PRO A 92 23.05 -54.21 36.65
C PRO A 92 23.32 -53.85 38.12
N LEU A 93 22.22 -53.66 38.88
CA LEU A 93 22.10 -53.63 40.35
C LEU A 93 22.69 -52.40 41.09
N LYS A 94 21.80 -51.62 41.72
CA LYS A 94 21.74 -51.51 43.18
C LYS A 94 20.46 -50.84 43.64
N GLN A 95 19.68 -51.63 44.38
CA GLN A 95 18.57 -51.24 45.22
C GLN A 95 19.10 -50.40 46.39
N CYS A 96 18.63 -49.17 46.52
CA CYS A 96 18.53 -48.47 47.80
C CYS A 96 17.15 -47.81 47.84
N HIS A 97 16.28 -48.46 48.59
CA HIS A 97 15.04 -47.90 49.12
C HIS A 97 15.42 -46.76 50.07
N ILE A 98 14.81 -45.57 49.95
CA ILE A 98 14.46 -44.66 51.06
C ILE A 98 13.66 -43.46 50.49
N GLN A 99 12.43 -43.39 50.99
CA GLN A 99 11.61 -42.21 51.29
C GLN A 99 10.92 -41.43 50.16
N GLU A 100 9.60 -41.42 50.32
CA GLU A 100 8.56 -40.62 49.69
C GLU A 100 8.91 -39.13 49.59
N GLU A 101 9.04 -38.61 48.37
CA GLU A 101 8.73 -37.21 48.03
C GLU A 101 7.77 -37.19 46.83
N HIS A 102 6.54 -37.64 47.06
CA HIS A 102 5.49 -37.72 46.02
C HIS A 102 4.79 -36.37 45.73
N GLY A 103 5.49 -35.25 45.90
CA GLY A 103 4.91 -33.90 45.70
C GLY A 103 5.62 -33.03 44.67
N VAL A 104 6.94 -33.17 44.50
CA VAL A 104 7.75 -32.17 43.75
C VAL A 104 8.04 -32.61 42.31
N GLU A 105 8.29 -33.91 42.06
CA GLU A 105 8.55 -34.42 40.69
C GLU A 105 7.35 -34.28 39.75
N ASP A 106 6.12 -34.40 40.26
CA ASP A 106 4.91 -34.29 39.44
C ASP A 106 4.60 -32.83 39.06
N GLU A 107 4.92 -31.87 39.95
CA GLU A 107 4.83 -30.44 39.65
C GLU A 107 5.84 -29.98 38.60
N GLU A 108 7.09 -30.44 38.67
CA GLU A 108 8.11 -30.12 37.67
C GLU A 108 7.78 -30.73 36.30
N LYS A 109 7.26 -31.97 36.28
CA LYS A 109 6.78 -32.61 35.07
C LYS A 109 5.59 -31.89 34.44
N GLU A 110 4.62 -31.47 35.24
CA GLU A 110 3.49 -30.64 34.77
C GLU A 110 3.94 -29.24 34.33
N LYS A 111 4.96 -28.65 34.97
CA LYS A 111 5.57 -27.41 34.52
C LYS A 111 6.25 -27.56 33.17
N LEU A 112 7.07 -28.60 32.98
CA LEU A 112 7.72 -28.89 31.70
C LEU A 112 6.72 -29.19 30.59
N ARG A 113 5.61 -29.89 30.89
CA ARG A 113 4.50 -30.09 29.94
C ARG A 113 3.85 -28.77 29.54
N ARG A 114 3.60 -27.87 30.50
CA ARG A 114 3.06 -26.53 30.22
C ARG A 114 4.02 -25.70 29.37
N GLU A 115 5.32 -25.71 29.68
CA GLU A 115 6.34 -25.00 28.91
C GLU A 115 6.49 -25.55 27.49
N LEU A 116 6.47 -26.89 27.31
CA LEU A 116 6.48 -27.52 25.99
C LEU A 116 5.24 -27.12 25.17
N ASN A 117 4.05 -27.17 25.77
CA ASN A 117 2.81 -26.77 25.12
C ASN A 117 2.82 -25.28 24.75
N ALA A 118 3.32 -24.42 25.64
CA ALA A 118 3.52 -23.01 25.36
C ALA A 118 4.51 -22.78 24.21
N GLY A 119 5.62 -23.54 24.18
CA GLY A 119 6.60 -23.49 23.09
C GLY A 119 6.02 -23.96 21.74
N LEU A 120 5.20 -25.01 21.74
CA LEU A 120 4.50 -25.48 20.54
C LEU A 120 3.47 -24.45 20.06
N ALA A 121 2.73 -23.81 20.98
CA ALA A 121 1.79 -22.74 20.64
C ALA A 121 2.51 -21.52 20.05
N ALA A 122 3.63 -21.10 20.65
CA ALA A 122 4.47 -20.01 20.13
C ALA A 122 5.01 -20.32 18.73
N ARG A 123 5.44 -21.57 18.48
CA ARG A 123 5.93 -22.01 17.17
C ARG A 123 4.82 -21.96 16.11
N LYS A 124 3.63 -22.48 16.42
CA LYS A 124 2.47 -22.42 15.51
C LYS A 124 2.07 -20.97 15.21
N SER A 125 2.08 -20.10 16.22
CA SER A 125 1.81 -18.67 16.02
C SER A 125 2.83 -18.03 15.07
N LEU A 126 4.12 -18.33 15.24
CA LEU A 126 5.18 -17.83 14.37
C LEU A 126 5.04 -18.37 12.93
N GLU A 127 4.70 -19.63 12.76
CA GLU A 127 4.45 -20.24 11.45
C GLU A 127 3.30 -19.56 10.70
N ILE A 128 2.19 -19.26 11.40
CA ILE A 128 1.07 -18.50 10.84
C ILE A 128 1.51 -17.11 10.40
N MET A 129 2.29 -16.40 11.24
CA MET A 129 2.81 -15.06 10.91
C MET A 129 3.76 -15.08 9.70
N CYS A 130 4.68 -16.05 9.63
CA CYS A 130 5.57 -16.18 8.47
C CYS A 130 4.77 -16.46 7.20
N SER A 131 3.71 -17.27 7.28
CA SER A 131 2.83 -17.57 6.15
C SER A 131 1.98 -16.37 5.73
N SER A 132 1.48 -15.55 6.66
CA SER A 132 0.75 -14.32 6.33
C SER A 132 1.67 -13.26 5.74
N LEU A 133 2.88 -13.10 6.28
CA LEU A 133 3.86 -12.15 5.77
C LEU A 133 4.36 -12.52 4.36
N GLY A 134 4.51 -13.82 4.08
CA GLY A 134 4.82 -14.30 2.72
C GLY A 134 3.75 -13.90 1.71
N ARG A 135 2.46 -14.09 2.06
CA ARG A 135 1.33 -13.66 1.21
C ARG A 135 1.29 -12.15 1.03
N GLU A 136 1.50 -11.38 2.10
CA GLU A 136 1.54 -9.91 2.00
C GLU A 136 2.69 -9.43 1.10
N LYS A 137 3.87 -10.06 1.19
CA LYS A 137 4.99 -9.78 0.28
C LYS A 137 4.63 -10.04 -1.18
N GLU A 138 3.93 -11.13 -1.48
CA GLU A 138 3.47 -11.45 -2.83
C GLU A 138 2.46 -10.43 -3.35
N ILE A 139 1.50 -10.01 -2.51
CA ILE A 139 0.53 -8.95 -2.85
C ILE A 139 1.26 -7.64 -3.18
N ILE A 140 2.18 -7.20 -2.32
CA ILE A 140 2.96 -5.97 -2.54
C ILE A 140 3.78 -6.06 -3.83
N ALA A 141 4.40 -7.21 -4.11
CA ALA A 141 5.15 -7.41 -5.34
C ALA A 141 4.25 -7.31 -6.59
N ALA A 142 3.05 -7.89 -6.54
CA ALA A 142 2.08 -7.79 -7.63
C ALA A 142 1.59 -6.34 -7.83
N GLU A 143 1.27 -5.63 -6.75
CA GLU A 143 0.88 -4.21 -6.81
C GLU A 143 2.00 -3.34 -7.37
N LEU A 144 3.25 -3.58 -6.96
CA LEU A 144 4.41 -2.85 -7.47
C LEU A 144 4.61 -3.09 -8.97
N ALA A 145 4.46 -4.33 -9.43
CA ALA A 145 4.52 -4.66 -10.86
C ALA A 145 3.42 -3.96 -11.66
N MET A 146 2.18 -3.92 -11.13
CA MET A 146 1.09 -3.16 -11.75
C MET A 146 1.39 -1.66 -11.79
N LYS A 147 1.98 -1.10 -10.74
CA LYS A 147 2.34 0.33 -10.70
C LYS A 147 3.45 0.68 -11.69
N VAL A 148 4.44 -0.19 -11.85
CA VAL A 148 5.48 -0.03 -12.87
C VAL A 148 4.87 -0.04 -14.27
N HIS A 149 3.95 -0.97 -14.55
CA HIS A 149 3.25 -1.00 -15.83
C HIS A 149 2.47 0.30 -16.09
N GLN A 150 1.67 0.75 -15.11
CA GLN A 150 0.91 2.00 -15.21
C GLN A 150 1.81 3.21 -15.46
N LEU A 151 2.97 3.28 -14.79
CA LEU A 151 3.94 4.35 -15.01
C LEU A 151 4.48 4.34 -16.44
N ASN A 152 4.86 3.16 -16.95
CA ASN A 152 5.35 3.02 -18.32
C ASN A 152 4.29 3.46 -19.35
N GLU A 153 3.03 3.05 -19.19
CA GLU A 153 1.93 3.50 -20.06
C GLU A 153 1.76 5.02 -20.04
N THR A 154 1.87 5.64 -18.86
CA THR A 154 1.79 7.11 -18.76
C THR A 154 2.98 7.82 -19.37
N ASP A 155 4.19 7.25 -19.26
CA ASP A 155 5.39 7.80 -19.87
C ASP A 155 5.34 7.73 -21.40
N GLU A 156 4.81 6.65 -21.97
CA GLU A 156 4.54 6.52 -23.40
C GLU A 156 3.57 7.62 -23.88
N LEU A 157 2.45 7.80 -23.19
CA LEU A 157 1.49 8.86 -23.51
C LEU A 157 2.11 10.26 -23.41
N ILE A 158 2.97 10.51 -22.42
CA ILE A 158 3.69 11.77 -22.28
C ILE A 158 4.64 11.99 -23.46
N ASN A 159 5.31 10.94 -23.92
CA ASN A 159 6.21 11.02 -25.08
C ASN A 159 5.43 11.32 -26.37
N ASP A 160 4.33 10.63 -26.62
CA ASP A 160 3.44 10.91 -27.77
C ASP A 160 2.96 12.37 -27.77
N LEU A 161 2.55 12.88 -26.61
CA LEU A 161 2.12 14.27 -26.47
C LEU A 161 3.27 15.27 -26.69
N LYS A 162 4.49 14.94 -26.27
CA LYS A 162 5.67 15.76 -26.55
C LYS A 162 5.96 15.82 -28.05
N GLU A 163 5.91 14.69 -28.74
CA GLU A 163 6.11 14.61 -30.19
C GLU A 163 5.05 15.43 -30.94
N GLN A 164 3.78 15.31 -30.56
CA GLN A 164 2.69 16.12 -31.13
C GLN A 164 2.91 17.61 -30.91
N ASN A 165 3.30 18.02 -29.69
CA ASN A 165 3.58 19.42 -29.38
C ASN A 165 4.77 19.95 -30.19
N GLU A 166 5.83 19.16 -30.37
CA GLU A 166 6.97 19.55 -31.19
C GLU A 166 6.59 19.72 -32.67
N ALA A 167 5.78 18.81 -33.21
CA ALA A 167 5.25 18.90 -34.57
C ALA A 167 4.38 20.16 -34.75
N LEU A 168 3.52 20.49 -33.78
CA LEU A 168 2.71 21.71 -33.80
C LEU A 168 3.58 22.97 -33.71
N LEU A 169 4.60 22.99 -32.85
CA LEU A 169 5.55 24.10 -32.75
C LEU A 169 6.34 24.29 -34.04
N LYS A 170 6.67 23.21 -34.76
CA LYS A 170 7.29 23.31 -36.08
C LYS A 170 6.34 23.97 -37.08
N LYS A 171 5.10 23.48 -37.20
CA LYS A 171 4.07 24.08 -38.08
C LYS A 171 3.82 25.56 -37.77
N LEU A 172 3.78 25.93 -36.49
CA LEU A 172 3.57 27.32 -36.08
C LEU A 172 4.74 28.22 -36.51
N ARG A 173 5.98 27.72 -36.42
CA ARG A 173 7.16 28.42 -36.92
C ARG A 173 7.12 28.57 -38.44
N ASP A 174 6.77 27.50 -39.16
CA ASP A 174 6.64 27.50 -40.63
C ASP A 174 5.56 28.51 -41.09
N CYS A 175 4.38 28.52 -40.46
CA CYS A 175 3.34 29.51 -40.74
C CYS A 175 3.77 30.95 -40.39
N ALA A 176 4.55 31.14 -39.32
CA ALA A 176 5.06 32.45 -38.95
C ALA A 176 6.11 32.98 -39.94
N SER A 177 6.91 32.12 -40.57
CA SER A 177 7.79 32.50 -41.67
C SER A 177 7.02 32.82 -42.95
N ASP A 178 6.05 31.99 -43.33
CA ASP A 178 5.25 32.18 -44.54
C ASP A 178 4.47 33.51 -44.49
N ASN A 179 3.92 33.86 -43.31
CA ASN A 179 3.21 35.13 -43.13
C ASN A 179 4.13 36.35 -43.22
N LYS A 180 5.39 36.26 -42.77
CA LYS A 180 6.39 37.33 -42.92
C LYS A 180 6.84 37.51 -44.37
N GLU A 181 6.83 36.43 -45.15
CA GLU A 181 7.14 36.46 -46.58
C GLU A 181 5.98 37.06 -47.39
N LYS A 182 4.74 36.71 -47.06
CA LYS A 182 3.52 37.23 -47.71
C LYS A 182 3.28 38.73 -47.46
N THR A 183 3.54 39.23 -46.24
CA THR A 183 3.36 40.66 -45.90
C THR A 183 4.36 41.60 -46.59
N ARG A 184 5.42 41.08 -47.23
CA ARG A 184 6.30 41.87 -48.09
C ARG A 184 5.75 42.11 -49.50
N SER A 185 4.69 41.38 -49.92
CA SER A 185 4.26 41.32 -51.32
C SER A 185 2.89 41.93 -51.62
N VAL A 186 2.05 42.31 -50.64
CA VAL A 186 0.67 42.74 -50.90
C VAL A 186 0.32 44.04 -50.17
N ASN A 187 -0.33 44.95 -50.90
CA ASN A 187 -0.67 46.32 -50.51
C ASN A 187 -1.64 46.39 -49.31
N ASN A 188 -1.22 47.14 -48.29
CA ASN A 188 -1.68 47.13 -46.89
C ASN A 188 -2.98 47.90 -46.53
N VAL A 189 -3.98 48.01 -47.40
CA VAL A 189 -5.21 48.79 -47.06
C VAL A 189 -6.50 47.98 -47.13
N VAL A 190 -6.62 46.99 -48.01
CA VAL A 190 -7.84 46.17 -48.11
C VAL A 190 -7.78 44.94 -47.19
N GLU A 191 -6.61 44.32 -47.04
CA GLU A 191 -6.42 43.19 -46.12
C GLU A 191 -6.64 43.58 -44.65
N THR A 192 -6.33 44.82 -44.25
CA THR A 192 -6.48 45.28 -42.87
C THR A 192 -7.95 45.29 -42.41
N GLN A 193 -8.88 45.61 -43.30
CA GLN A 193 -10.30 45.67 -42.97
C GLN A 193 -10.97 44.28 -42.98
N GLU A 194 -10.62 43.42 -43.94
CA GLU A 194 -11.08 42.03 -43.95
C GLU A 194 -10.52 41.24 -42.76
N ASN A 195 -9.27 41.48 -42.39
CA ASN A 195 -8.63 40.84 -41.25
C ASN A 195 -9.24 41.32 -39.92
N MET A 196 -9.64 42.60 -39.80
CA MET A 196 -10.42 43.08 -38.64
C MET A 196 -11.80 42.41 -38.54
N ALA A 197 -12.51 42.26 -39.66
CA ALA A 197 -13.82 41.59 -39.67
C ALA A 197 -13.71 40.10 -39.29
N LEU A 198 -12.67 39.41 -39.76
CA LEU A 198 -12.37 38.04 -39.38
C LEU A 198 -11.97 37.91 -37.90
N GLN A 199 -11.21 38.87 -37.38
CA GLN A 199 -10.84 38.91 -35.97
C GLN A 199 -12.05 39.09 -35.05
N GLU A 200 -12.98 40.00 -35.40
CA GLU A 200 -14.20 40.22 -34.62
C GLU A 200 -15.13 39.00 -34.69
N ARG A 201 -15.25 38.36 -35.87
CA ARG A 201 -15.98 37.10 -36.01
C ARG A 201 -15.39 35.98 -35.15
N ASN A 202 -14.06 35.84 -35.14
CA ASN A 202 -13.38 34.84 -34.31
C ASN A 202 -13.60 35.11 -32.82
N LYS A 203 -13.58 36.38 -32.40
CA LYS A 203 -13.87 36.79 -31.02
C LYS A 203 -15.31 36.44 -30.64
N MET A 204 -16.27 36.71 -31.51
CA MET A 204 -17.68 36.36 -31.30
C MET A 204 -17.88 34.84 -31.20
N LEU A 205 -17.29 34.07 -32.13
CA LEU A 205 -17.35 32.61 -32.11
C LEU A 205 -16.70 32.02 -30.85
N SER A 206 -15.56 32.58 -30.42
CA SER A 206 -14.88 32.16 -29.19
C SER A 206 -15.73 32.44 -27.95
N ALA A 207 -16.38 33.61 -27.89
CA ALA A 207 -17.30 33.95 -26.81
C ALA A 207 -18.55 33.05 -26.81
N GLN A 208 -19.08 32.71 -27.98
CA GLN A 208 -20.20 31.78 -28.12
C GLN A 208 -19.80 30.36 -27.67
N LEU A 209 -18.62 29.88 -28.07
CA LEU A 209 -18.09 28.59 -27.66
C LEU A 209 -17.90 28.52 -26.14
N LEU A 210 -17.33 29.56 -25.53
CA LEU A 210 -17.15 29.63 -24.08
C LEU A 210 -18.51 29.58 -23.36
N ARG A 211 -19.50 30.34 -23.85
CA ARG A 211 -20.87 30.31 -23.32
C ARG A 211 -21.51 28.93 -23.43
N SER A 212 -21.32 28.24 -24.56
CA SER A 212 -21.81 26.86 -24.74
C SER A 212 -21.11 25.87 -23.81
N LEU A 213 -19.80 26.01 -23.62
CA LEU A 213 -19.03 25.17 -22.68
C LEU A 213 -19.46 25.40 -21.23
N ASP A 214 -19.68 26.65 -20.82
CA ASP A 214 -20.16 26.97 -19.48
C ASP A 214 -21.61 26.49 -19.28
N GLY A 215 -22.46 26.59 -20.31
CA GLY A 215 -23.80 26.00 -20.33
C GLY A 215 -23.74 24.47 -20.15
N TYR A 216 -22.86 23.79 -20.87
CA TYR A 216 -22.66 22.35 -20.73
C TYR A 216 -22.13 21.97 -19.33
N ARG A 217 -21.16 22.71 -18.79
CA ARG A 217 -20.64 22.50 -17.42
C ARG A 217 -21.73 22.68 -16.37
N SER A 218 -22.56 23.72 -16.51
CA SER A 218 -23.71 23.97 -15.64
C SER A 218 -24.73 22.83 -15.71
N MET A 219 -25.11 22.42 -16.92
CA MET A 219 -26.01 21.28 -17.13
C MET A 219 -25.45 19.99 -16.54
N LYS A 220 -24.16 19.72 -16.74
CA LYS A 220 -23.46 18.55 -16.18
C LYS A 220 -23.48 18.57 -14.65
N ARG A 221 -23.33 19.74 -14.01
CA ARG A 221 -23.43 19.90 -12.55
C ARG A 221 -24.86 19.58 -12.08
N ARG A 222 -25.87 20.20 -12.69
CA ARG A 222 -27.29 19.95 -12.35
C ARG A 222 -27.68 18.49 -12.53
N TYR A 223 -27.23 17.85 -13.62
CA TYR A 223 -27.47 16.42 -13.85
C TYR A 223 -26.88 15.56 -12.73
N LYS A 224 -25.66 15.87 -12.25
CA LYS A 224 -25.05 15.15 -11.12
C LYS A 224 -25.84 15.35 -9.83
N GLU A 225 -26.26 16.58 -9.53
CA GLU A 225 -27.08 16.91 -8.35
C GLU A 225 -28.39 16.12 -8.37
N THR A 226 -29.14 16.17 -9.48
CA THR A 226 -30.39 15.42 -9.63
C THR A 226 -30.17 13.90 -9.57
N LYS A 227 -29.06 13.39 -10.12
CA LYS A 227 -28.71 11.97 -10.03
C LYS A 227 -28.44 11.55 -8.59
N GLU A 228 -27.70 12.35 -7.83
CA GLU A 228 -27.41 12.07 -6.42
C GLU A 228 -28.69 12.13 -5.57
N GLU A 229 -29.53 13.15 -5.79
CA GLU A 229 -30.85 13.23 -5.15
C GLU A 229 -31.72 12.01 -5.46
N ASN A 230 -31.68 11.52 -6.69
CA ASN A 230 -32.39 10.31 -7.10
C ASN A 230 -31.87 9.07 -6.37
N ILE A 231 -30.54 8.90 -6.25
CA ILE A 231 -29.94 7.80 -5.48
C ILE A 231 -30.39 7.83 -4.02
N ILE A 232 -30.32 9.01 -3.38
CA ILE A 232 -30.74 9.18 -1.98
C ILE A 232 -32.24 8.87 -1.82
N MET A 233 -33.06 9.28 -2.79
CA MET A 233 -34.49 9.00 -2.81
C MET A 233 -34.77 7.49 -2.97
N SER A 234 -34.11 6.82 -3.91
CA SER A 234 -34.24 5.38 -4.09
C SER A 234 -33.83 4.60 -2.84
N ALA A 235 -32.76 5.01 -2.15
CA ALA A 235 -32.35 4.40 -0.89
C ALA A 235 -33.41 4.57 0.22
N SER A 236 -33.99 5.76 0.36
CA SER A 236 -35.07 6.00 1.32
C SER A 236 -36.35 5.22 0.98
N MET A 237 -36.66 5.06 -0.30
CA MET A 237 -37.82 4.29 -0.76
C MET A 237 -37.62 2.79 -0.49
N GLU A 238 -36.40 2.28 -0.68
CA GLU A 238 -36.04 0.90 -0.33
C GLU A 238 -36.19 0.65 1.18
N GLU A 239 -35.80 1.59 2.03
CA GLU A 239 -35.99 1.47 3.48
C GLU A 239 -37.48 1.38 3.86
N ILE A 240 -38.32 2.23 3.27
CA ILE A 240 -39.77 2.18 3.46
C ILE A 240 -40.32 0.83 2.99
N LEU A 241 -39.87 0.33 1.83
CA LEU A 241 -40.28 -0.99 1.32
C LEU A 241 -39.85 -2.13 2.24
N MET A 242 -38.65 -2.10 2.81
CA MET A 242 -38.18 -3.09 3.77
C MET A 242 -39.05 -3.10 5.02
N LYS A 243 -39.39 -1.92 5.56
CA LYS A 243 -40.30 -1.82 6.72
C LYS A 243 -41.70 -2.34 6.43
N ILE A 244 -42.25 -2.03 5.26
CA ILE A 244 -43.55 -2.56 4.83
C ILE A 244 -43.51 -4.10 4.75
N ARG A 245 -42.44 -4.68 4.18
CA ARG A 245 -42.28 -6.15 4.12
C ARG A 245 -42.20 -6.76 5.52
N ALA A 246 -41.38 -6.20 6.40
CA ALA A 246 -41.28 -6.64 7.78
C ALA A 246 -42.64 -6.55 8.53
N GLY A 247 -43.43 -5.51 8.27
CA GLY A 247 -44.79 -5.38 8.81
C GLY A 247 -45.76 -6.41 8.25
N LEU A 248 -45.68 -6.75 6.97
CA LEU A 248 -46.47 -7.83 6.38
C LEU A 248 -46.11 -9.18 6.98
N ASP A 249 -44.81 -9.47 7.15
CA ASP A 249 -44.34 -10.68 7.80
C ASP A 249 -44.85 -10.75 9.25
N HIS A 250 -44.77 -9.65 9.99
CA HIS A 250 -45.29 -9.54 11.36
C HIS A 250 -46.81 -9.75 11.43
N ILE A 251 -47.59 -9.26 10.45
CA ILE A 251 -49.03 -9.51 10.35
C ILE A 251 -49.32 -10.99 10.03
N HIS A 252 -48.49 -11.62 9.20
CA HIS A 252 -48.61 -13.05 8.90
C HIS A 252 -48.34 -13.91 10.13
N ASP A 253 -47.31 -13.57 10.90
CA ASP A 253 -46.95 -14.25 12.16
C ASP A 253 -48.05 -14.02 13.22
N PHE A 254 -48.54 -12.78 13.36
CA PHE A 254 -49.66 -12.42 14.24
C PHE A 254 -50.93 -13.23 13.93
N LYS A 255 -51.23 -13.44 12.63
CA LYS A 255 -52.36 -14.27 12.21
C LYS A 255 -52.18 -15.75 12.58
N GLY A 256 -50.94 -16.22 12.72
CA GLY A 256 -50.59 -17.59 13.10
C GLY A 256 -50.58 -17.84 14.62
N CYS A 257 -50.27 -16.82 15.43
CA CYS A 257 -50.19 -16.90 16.89
C CYS A 257 -51.49 -16.47 17.59
N LEU A 258 -52.44 -17.39 17.73
CA LEU A 258 -53.64 -17.23 18.59
C LEU A 258 -53.36 -17.68 20.05
N GLY A 259 -52.28 -17.21 20.67
CA GLY A 259 -51.86 -17.63 22.02
C GLY A 259 -51.59 -16.46 22.97
N SER A 260 -52.28 -16.44 24.12
CA SER A 260 -52.20 -15.44 25.21
C SER A 260 -52.45 -13.98 24.84
N TYR A 261 -53.15 -13.25 25.71
CA TYR A 261 -53.51 -11.83 25.49
C TYR A 261 -52.28 -10.91 25.50
N ASP A 262 -51.27 -11.23 26.32
CA ASP A 262 -50.05 -10.42 26.46
C ASP A 262 -49.20 -10.43 25.17
N ASP A 263 -49.11 -11.56 24.46
CA ASP A 263 -48.38 -11.69 23.18
C ASP A 263 -49.06 -10.89 22.05
N VAL A 264 -50.39 -10.87 22.04
CA VAL A 264 -51.20 -10.07 21.11
C VAL A 264 -50.97 -8.58 21.33
N GLN A 265 -50.91 -8.13 22.58
CA GLN A 265 -50.72 -6.72 22.91
C GLN A 265 -49.32 -6.22 22.54
N ASP A 266 -48.26 -6.99 22.82
CA ASP A 266 -46.89 -6.65 22.43
C ASP A 266 -46.72 -6.59 20.90
N GLN A 267 -47.38 -7.50 20.17
CA GLN A 267 -47.36 -7.50 18.70
C GLN A 267 -48.07 -6.28 18.10
N ILE A 268 -49.17 -5.82 18.71
CA ILE A 268 -49.87 -4.59 18.30
C ILE A 268 -48.98 -3.35 18.54
N ILE A 269 -48.35 -3.23 19.71
CA ILE A 269 -47.45 -2.10 20.02
C ILE A 269 -46.28 -2.02 19.03
N ASN A 270 -45.71 -3.17 18.66
CA ASN A 270 -44.63 -3.23 17.68
C ASN A 270 -45.07 -2.78 16.28
N LEU A 271 -46.28 -3.15 15.86
CA LEU A 271 -46.89 -2.68 14.60
C LEU A 271 -47.16 -1.18 14.65
N GLU A 272 -47.71 -0.65 15.75
CA GLU A 272 -47.97 0.78 15.94
C GLU A 272 -46.67 1.60 15.81
N HIS A 273 -45.61 1.22 16.53
CA HIS A 273 -44.32 1.90 16.44
C HIS A 273 -43.71 1.85 15.03
N MET A 274 -43.90 0.74 14.31
CA MET A 274 -43.45 0.63 12.92
C MET A 274 -44.22 1.57 11.98
N PHE A 275 -45.55 1.64 12.12
CA PHE A 275 -46.39 2.55 11.32
C PHE A 275 -46.07 4.03 11.62
N GLU A 276 -45.89 4.39 12.89
CA GLU A 276 -45.43 5.73 13.27
C GLU A 276 -44.07 6.08 12.64
N SER A 277 -43.14 5.12 12.61
CA SER A 277 -41.84 5.29 11.94
C SER A 277 -41.98 5.51 10.43
N LEU A 278 -42.91 4.80 9.78
CA LEU A 278 -43.21 4.94 8.36
C LEU A 278 -43.85 6.31 8.05
N GLU A 279 -44.80 6.77 8.85
CA GLU A 279 -45.43 8.08 8.71
C GLU A 279 -44.38 9.21 8.78
N LEU A 280 -43.44 9.10 9.72
CA LEU A 280 -42.35 10.07 9.86
C LEU A 280 -41.42 10.10 8.64
N GLN A 281 -41.14 8.92 8.06
CA GLN A 281 -40.32 8.80 6.85
C GLN A 281 -41.02 9.33 5.60
N VAL A 282 -42.31 9.07 5.44
CA VAL A 282 -43.14 9.62 4.35
C VAL A 282 -43.24 11.14 4.46
N ALA A 283 -43.51 11.68 5.64
CA ALA A 283 -43.58 13.12 5.86
C ALA A 283 -42.23 13.83 5.61
N LYS A 284 -41.11 13.17 5.93
CA LYS A 284 -39.76 13.66 5.61
C LYS A 284 -39.52 13.71 4.10
N TYR A 285 -40.02 12.73 3.37
CA TYR A 285 -39.90 12.64 1.92
C TYR A 285 -40.73 13.73 1.20
N GLU A 286 -41.99 13.94 1.61
CA GLU A 286 -42.87 14.96 1.03
C GLU A 286 -42.29 16.38 1.18
N LYS A 287 -41.75 16.70 2.36
CA LYS A 287 -41.05 17.97 2.62
C LYS A 287 -39.85 18.16 1.71
N LYS A 288 -39.08 17.10 1.42
CA LYS A 288 -37.89 17.15 0.57
C LYS A 288 -38.22 17.37 -0.91
N LYS A 289 -39.37 16.88 -1.37
CA LYS A 289 -39.81 17.00 -2.76
C LYS A 289 -40.50 18.34 -3.08
N GLY A 290 -40.66 19.22 -2.09
CA GLY A 290 -41.34 20.51 -2.27
C GLY A 290 -42.81 20.38 -2.64
N LEU A 291 -43.44 19.23 -2.36
CA LEU A 291 -44.88 19.05 -2.50
C LEU A 291 -45.57 19.59 -1.26
N LYS A 292 -45.80 20.90 -1.25
CA LYS A 292 -46.87 21.58 -0.51
C LYS A 292 -47.44 22.69 -1.36
#